data_AF-A0A2G4IVA0-F1
#
_entry.id   AF-A0A2G4IVA0-F1
#
_cell.length_a   1.000
_cell.length_b   1.000
_cell.length_c   1.000
_cell.angle_alpha   90.00
_cell.angle_beta   90.00
_cell.angle_gamma   90.00
#
_symmetry.space_group_name_H-M   'P 1'
#
loop_
_entity.id
_entity.type
_entity.pdbx_description
1 polymer ?
#
loop_
_entity_poly.entity_id
_entity_poly.type
_entity_poly.pdbx_seq_one_letter_code
_entity_poly.pdbx_strand_id
1 'polypeptide(L)' 'MRSVLHPSWRLFFDTQLPEGTMTDQWFSLFVPGRIEVLGKHTDYCGGRSIVCAVEQGFRIQFAANP' A
#
# COMPACT_ATOMS: atom_id res chain seq x y z
N MET A 1 34.22 6.11 -0.27
CA MET A 1 33.02 6.65 -0.94
C MET A 1 32.18 5.48 -1.44
N ARG A 2 31.13 5.10 -0.72
CA ARG A 2 30.14 4.10 -1.19
C ARG A 2 28.85 4.88 -1.46
N SER A 3 28.47 4.98 -2.73
CA SER A 3 27.19 5.55 -3.14
C SER A 3 26.08 4.65 -2.62
N VAL A 4 25.26 5.18 -1.71
CA VAL A 4 24.01 4.55 -1.31
C VAL A 4 22.96 5.02 -2.31
N LEU A 5 22.62 4.15 -3.26
CA LEU A 5 21.40 4.31 -4.04
C LEU A 5 20.24 4.21 -3.05
N HIS A 6 19.53 5.31 -2.86
CA HIS A 6 18.38 5.44 -1.98
C HIS A 6 17.14 4.99 -2.76
N PRO A 7 16.46 3.88 -2.41
CA PRO A 7 15.18 3.59 -3.01
C PRO A 7 14.10 4.36 -2.25
N SER A 8 13.41 5.23 -2.98
CA SER A 8 12.43 6.23 -2.55
C SER A 8 11.09 5.66 -2.06
N TRP A 9 11.12 4.67 -1.17
CA TRP A 9 9.92 4.07 -0.54
C TRP A 9 9.72 4.53 0.91
N ARG A 10 10.54 5.46 1.39
CA ARG A 10 10.66 5.85 2.81
C ARG A 10 9.52 6.73 3.34
N LEU A 11 8.46 6.98 2.58
CA LEU A 11 7.44 7.99 2.92
C LEU A 11 6.17 7.43 3.58
N PHE A 12 6.06 6.12 3.86
CA PHE A 12 4.86 5.54 4.50
C PHE A 12 5.11 4.79 5.82
N PHE A 13 6.36 4.63 6.24
CA PHE A 13 6.71 3.86 7.44
C PHE A 13 7.78 4.59 8.26
N ASP A 14 7.45 5.76 8.80
CA ASP A 14 8.31 6.44 9.80
C ASP A 14 7.61 6.48 11.17
N THR A 15 7.23 5.30 11.66
CA THR A 15 7.24 5.08 13.10
C THR A 15 8.60 4.53 13.45
N GLN A 16 9.54 5.39 13.88
CA GLN A 16 10.76 4.92 14.53
C GLN A 16 10.37 3.99 15.67
N LEU A 17 10.68 2.71 15.52
CA LEU A 17 10.53 1.75 16.61
C LEU A 17 11.48 2.14 17.74
N PRO A 18 11.00 2.27 18.99
CA PRO A 18 11.88 2.46 20.13
C PRO A 18 12.98 1.38 20.11
N GLU A 19 14.25 1.76 20.23
CA GLU A 19 15.33 0.79 20.40
C GLU A 19 15.09 0.02 21.70
N GLY A 20 14.70 -1.25 21.56
CA GLY A 20 14.21 -2.12 22.64
C GLY A 20 12.84 -2.78 22.40
N THR A 21 12.21 -2.55 21.23
CA THR A 21 10.84 -3.00 20.96
C THR A 21 10.75 -4.49 20.60
N MET A 22 9.78 -5.18 21.20
CA MET A 22 9.52 -6.61 21.05
C MET A 22 9.49 -7.06 19.57
N THR A 23 10.11 -8.21 19.29
CA THR A 23 10.31 -8.82 17.97
C THR A 23 9.01 -9.34 17.30
N ASP A 24 7.85 -8.83 17.70
CA ASP A 24 6.54 -9.26 17.21
C ASP A 24 5.71 -8.06 16.72
N GLN A 25 6.36 -7.14 16.00
CA GLN A 25 5.64 -6.03 15.41
C GLN A 25 4.96 -6.47 14.11
N TRP A 26 3.63 -6.43 14.14
CA TRP A 26 2.77 -6.66 12.97
C TRP A 26 2.32 -5.34 12.35
N PHE A 27 2.41 -5.27 11.03
CA PHE A 27 1.88 -4.20 10.21
C PHE A 27 0.66 -4.70 9.45
N SER A 28 -0.32 -3.81 9.25
CA SER A 28 -1.54 -4.11 8.50
C SER A 28 -1.74 -3.10 7.39
N LEU A 29 -2.02 -3.59 6.18
CA LEU A 29 -2.48 -2.79 5.05
C LEU A 29 -3.86 -3.26 4.63
N PHE A 30 -4.73 -2.31 4.27
CA PHE A 30 -6.03 -2.61 3.69
C PHE A 30 -6.12 -2.01 2.29
N VAL A 31 -6.41 -2.86 1.31
CA VAL A 31 -6.60 -2.48 -0.09
C VAL A 31 -8.07 -2.73 -0.45
N PRO A 32 -8.88 -1.67 -0.66
CA PRO A 32 -10.29 -1.85 -0.98
C PRO A 32 -10.44 -2.41 -2.40
N GLY A 33 -11.48 -3.21 -2.60
CA GLY A 33 -12.00 -3.50 -3.93
C GLY A 33 -12.61 -2.24 -4.56
N ARG A 34 -12.96 -2.32 -5.84
CA ARG A 34 -13.66 -1.22 -6.52
C ARG A 34 -14.73 -1.74 -7.47
N ILE A 35 -15.79 -0.96 -7.63
CA ILE A 35 -16.77 -1.08 -8.71
C ILE A 35 -16.49 0.03 -9.71
N GLU A 36 -16.52 -0.33 -11.00
CA GLU A 36 -16.55 0.65 -12.07
C GLU A 36 -18.00 0.99 -12.41
N VAL A 37 -18.39 2.22 -12.09
CA VAL A 37 -19.75 2.72 -12.28
C VAL A 37 -19.95 3.14 -13.74
N LEU A 38 -18.95 3.78 -14.34
CA LEU A 38 -18.94 4.21 -15.76
C LEU A 38 -17.51 4.13 -16.33
N GLY A 39 -17.40 3.93 -17.64
CA GLY A 39 -16.11 3.92 -18.36
C GLY A 39 -15.62 2.54 -18.80
N LYS A 40 -16.40 1.48 -18.56
CA LYS A 40 -16.13 0.11 -19.03
C LYS A 40 -15.72 0.11 -20.51
N HIS A 41 -14.60 -0.54 -20.82
CA HIS A 41 -14.05 -0.69 -22.17
C HIS A 41 -13.53 0.58 -22.84
N THR A 42 -13.48 1.70 -22.12
CA THR A 42 -12.93 2.95 -22.64
C THR A 42 -11.67 3.37 -21.91
N ASP A 43 -11.50 2.88 -20.68
CA ASP A 43 -10.39 3.15 -19.78
C ASP A 43 -9.04 2.77 -20.37
N TYR A 44 -8.95 1.59 -21.01
CA TYR A 44 -7.71 1.16 -21.67
C TYR A 44 -7.42 1.89 -22.98
N CYS A 45 -8.39 2.62 -23.54
CA CYS A 45 -8.22 3.47 -24.73
C CYS A 45 -8.00 4.96 -24.38
N GLY A 46 -7.72 5.28 -23.11
CA GLY A 46 -7.52 6.67 -22.66
C GLY A 46 -8.81 7.44 -22.34
N GLY A 47 -9.95 6.74 -22.27
CA GLY A 47 -11.20 7.28 -21.75
C GLY A 47 -11.14 7.55 -20.25
N ARG A 48 -12.09 8.33 -19.74
CA ARG A 48 -12.24 8.59 -18.29
C ARG A 48 -13.16 7.53 -17.67
N SER A 49 -12.80 7.05 -16.48
CA SER A 49 -13.65 6.15 -15.68
C SER A 49 -14.14 6.82 -14.41
N ILE A 50 -15.32 6.40 -13.97
CA ILE A 50 -15.86 6.70 -12.64
C ILE A 50 -15.88 5.39 -11.86
N VAL A 51 -15.02 5.31 -10.85
CA VAL A 51 -14.86 4.14 -9.98
C VAL A 51 -15.21 4.50 -8.53
N CYS A 52 -15.69 3.52 -7.78
CA CYS A 52 -16.01 3.65 -6.37
C CYS A 52 -15.34 2.52 -5.58
N ALA A 53 -14.66 2.87 -4.47
CA ALA A 53 -14.14 1.87 -3.54
C ALA A 53 -15.30 1.19 -2.80
N VAL A 54 -15.19 -0.12 -2.59
CA VAL A 54 -16.16 -0.90 -1.80
C VAL A 54 -15.55 -1.39 -0.50
N GLU A 55 -16.40 -1.75 0.46
CA GLU A 55 -15.97 -2.25 1.76
C GLU A 55 -15.26 -3.62 1.66
N GLN A 56 -15.61 -4.43 0.65
CA GLN A 56 -14.93 -5.68 0.39
C GLN A 56 -13.53 -5.42 -0.18
N GLY A 57 -12.50 -6.01 0.42
CA GLY A 57 -11.11 -5.81 0.00
C GLY A 57 -10.18 -6.84 0.63
N PHE A 58 -8.88 -6.63 0.43
CA PHE A 58 -7.84 -7.48 0.99
C PHE A 58 -7.17 -6.79 2.17
N ARG A 59 -7.04 -7.52 3.28
CA ARG A 59 -6.18 -7.14 4.41
C ARG A 59 -4.91 -7.95 4.34
N ILE A 60 -3.77 -7.27 4.33
CA ILE A 60 -2.44 -7.87 4.30
C ILE A 60 -1.80 -7.61 5.66
N GLN A 61 -1.31 -8.67 6.30
CA GLN A 61 -0.55 -8.59 7.54
C GLN A 61 0.87 -9.11 7.32
N PHE A 62 1.84 -8.42 7.86
CA PHE A 62 3.23 -8.83 7.81
C PHE A 62 3.95 -8.47 9.11
N ALA A 63 4.78 -9.39 9.58
CA ALA A 63 5.68 -9.13 10.70
C ALA A 63 6.95 -8.47 10.16
N ALA A 64 7.46 -7.46 10.86
CA ALA A 64 8.86 -7.07 10.68
C ALA A 64 9.72 -8.15 11.34
N ASN A 65 10.30 -9.03 10.52
CA ASN A 65 11.31 -9.96 11.00
C ASN A 65 12.60 -9.16 11.29
N PRO A 66 13.32 -9.43 12.39
CA PRO A 66 14.62 -8.82 12.66
C PRO A 66 15.67 -9.14 11.56
#